data_AF-M2U1I1-F1
#
_entry.id   AF-M2U1I1-F1
#
_cell.length_a   1.000
_cell.length_b   1.000
_cell.length_c   1.000
_cell.angle_alpha   90.00
_cell.angle_beta   90.00
_cell.angle_gamma   90.00
#
_symmetry.space_group_name_H-M   'P 1'
#
loop_
_entity.id
_entity.type
_entity.pdbx_description
1 polymer ?
#
loop_
_entity_poly.entity_id
_entity_poly.type
_entity_poly.pdbx_seq_one_letter_code
_entity_poly.pdbx_strand_id
1 'polypeptide(L)'
;MHTTTLLSIFLTTLTTAHLLPPQPPHPYILPRTAPSTQEKCTFTLYHKQISSNPRQNYIYLSSLTDHANNIVIDIGATRPPQERNSYTRLSATQKYAVKGLLGGDALTISARDGEDELGFEMASSKWEVGGEEEEVEEGGEAGCRVREWVEGGLVNRERKVECAFPCRKIDEVEKEEEREELK
;
A
#
# COMPACT_ATOMS: atom_id res chain seq x y z
N MET A 1 73.13 26.80 34.65
CA MET A 1 72.40 26.14 33.55
C MET A 1 70.98 25.92 34.04
N HIS A 2 70.04 26.76 33.60
CA HIS A 2 68.69 26.82 34.17
C HIS A 2 67.74 25.88 33.41
N THR A 3 67.06 25.05 34.19
CA THR A 3 65.97 24.15 33.82
C THR A 3 64.67 24.92 33.64
N THR A 4 64.02 24.76 32.49
CA THR A 4 62.63 25.23 32.27
C THR A 4 61.78 24.06 31.80
N THR A 5 60.98 23.54 32.73
CA THR A 5 59.94 22.53 32.54
C THR A 5 58.70 23.22 31.97
N LEU A 6 58.26 22.84 30.77
CA LEU A 6 57.02 23.33 30.16
C LEU A 6 55.84 22.45 30.61
N LEU A 7 54.94 23.05 31.37
CA LEU A 7 53.69 22.45 31.85
C LEU A 7 52.61 22.66 30.77
N SER A 8 52.23 21.60 30.05
CA SER A 8 51.13 21.65 29.08
C SER A 8 49.79 21.40 29.76
N ILE A 9 48.94 22.44 29.81
CA ILE A 9 47.58 22.39 30.32
C ILE A 9 46.65 21.98 29.17
N PHE A 10 46.04 20.80 29.26
CA PHE A 10 44.97 20.37 28.35
C PHE A 10 43.62 20.93 28.84
N LEU A 11 43.04 21.87 28.09
CA LEU A 11 41.68 22.37 28.29
C LEU A 11 40.67 21.37 27.70
N THR A 12 39.85 20.75 28.54
CA THR A 12 38.67 19.96 28.14
C THR A 12 37.44 20.87 28.05
N THR A 13 36.88 21.05 26.86
CA THR A 13 35.60 21.74 26.67
C THR A 13 34.43 20.79 27.00
N LEU A 14 33.68 21.08 28.06
CA LEU A 14 32.40 20.42 28.35
C LEU A 14 31.31 21.08 27.52
N THR A 15 30.80 20.38 26.50
CA THR A 15 29.55 20.73 25.81
C THR A 15 28.37 20.37 26.69
N THR A 16 27.74 21.36 27.31
CA THR A 16 26.42 21.23 27.95
C THR A 16 25.34 21.23 26.87
N ALA A 17 24.73 20.08 26.59
CA ALA A 17 23.53 19.99 25.79
C ALA A 17 22.32 20.44 26.63
N HIS A 18 21.67 21.53 26.23
CA HIS A 18 20.41 21.96 26.84
C HIS A 18 19.28 21.04 26.35
N LEU A 19 18.78 20.18 27.25
CA LEU A 19 17.55 19.41 27.04
C LEU A 19 16.36 20.38 27.01
N LEU A 20 15.71 20.51 25.85
CA LEU A 20 14.41 21.17 25.76
C LEU A 20 13.36 20.32 26.49
N PRO A 21 12.43 20.94 27.26
CA PRO A 21 11.33 20.20 27.86
C PRO A 21 10.44 19.60 26.77
N PRO A 22 9.92 18.37 26.96
CA PRO A 22 8.98 17.79 26.00
C PRO A 22 7.72 18.64 25.94
N GLN A 23 7.40 19.11 24.73
CA GLN A 23 6.12 19.77 24.44
C GLN A 23 4.97 18.80 24.77
N PRO A 24 3.92 19.23 25.49
CA PRO A 24 2.77 18.37 25.74
C PRO A 24 2.10 18.01 24.40
N PRO A 25 1.60 16.77 24.25
CA PRO A 25 0.91 16.37 23.04
C PRO A 25 -0.33 17.24 22.83
N HIS A 26 -0.45 17.77 21.61
CA HIS A 26 -1.60 18.51 21.11
C HIS A 26 -2.92 17.76 21.35
N PRO A 27 -4.05 18.49 21.46
CA PRO A 27 -5.29 17.98 22.02
C PRO A 27 -5.89 16.85 21.18
N TYR A 28 -6.48 15.90 21.89
CA TYR A 28 -7.25 14.76 21.40
C TYR A 28 -8.11 15.11 20.17
N ILE A 29 -7.63 14.73 18.98
CA ILE A 29 -8.51 14.48 17.85
C ILE A 29 -9.26 13.21 18.19
N LEU A 30 -10.55 13.34 18.51
CA LEU A 30 -11.45 12.20 18.61
C LEU A 30 -11.31 11.36 17.33
N PRO A 31 -11.09 10.04 17.40
CA PRO A 31 -11.06 9.22 16.21
C PRO A 31 -12.43 9.34 15.55
N ARG A 32 -12.47 10.00 14.38
CA ARG A 32 -13.59 9.91 13.46
C ARG A 32 -13.81 8.42 13.21
N THR A 33 -14.97 7.90 13.60
CA THR A 33 -15.33 6.49 13.44
C THR A 33 -15.04 6.11 11.99
N ALA A 34 -13.96 5.36 11.76
CA ALA A 34 -13.67 4.84 10.43
C ALA A 34 -14.86 3.94 10.05
N PRO A 35 -15.37 4.01 8.81
CA PRO A 35 -16.39 3.08 8.37
C PRO A 35 -15.91 1.65 8.66
N SER A 36 -16.80 0.83 9.25
CA SER A 36 -16.50 -0.55 9.67
C SER A 36 -15.72 -1.29 8.58
N THR A 37 -14.44 -1.55 8.82
CA THR A 37 -13.59 -2.35 7.92
C THR A 37 -13.82 -3.84 8.12
N GLN A 38 -14.72 -4.25 9.02
CA GLN A 38 -14.83 -5.63 9.49
C GLN A 38 -15.20 -6.65 8.41
N GLU A 39 -15.78 -6.23 7.28
CA GLU A 39 -16.18 -7.11 6.18
C GLU A 39 -15.52 -6.74 4.85
N LYS A 40 -14.36 -6.07 4.93
CA LYS A 40 -13.66 -5.55 3.75
C LYS A 40 -12.28 -6.16 3.60
N CYS A 41 -11.87 -6.23 2.35
CA CYS A 41 -10.49 -6.48 1.96
C CYS A 41 -9.87 -5.16 1.52
N THR A 42 -8.64 -4.91 1.96
CA THR A 42 -7.94 -3.65 1.69
C THR A 42 -6.56 -3.92 1.12
N PHE A 43 -6.10 -3.03 0.27
CA PHE A 43 -4.72 -3.06 -0.22
C PHE A 43 -4.19 -1.67 -0.51
N THR A 44 -2.87 -1.54 -0.48
CA THR A 44 -2.16 -0.37 -0.95
C THR A 44 -1.41 -0.74 -2.23
N LEU A 45 -1.61 0.05 -3.27
CA LEU A 45 -0.93 -0.07 -4.55
C LEU A 45 -0.14 1.20 -4.83
N TYR A 46 1.08 1.05 -5.33
CA TYR A 46 1.88 2.15 -5.88
C TYR A 46 1.75 2.13 -7.39
N HIS A 47 1.21 3.20 -7.95
CA HIS A 47 1.04 3.38 -9.38
C HIS A 47 2.16 4.29 -9.89
N LYS A 48 3.03 3.75 -10.74
CA LYS A 48 4.13 4.46 -11.36
C LYS A 48 3.91 4.56 -12.85
N GLN A 49 4.14 5.75 -13.40
CA GLN A 49 4.19 5.96 -14.83
C GLN A 49 5.60 6.34 -15.25
N ILE A 50 6.06 5.74 -16.35
CA ILE A 50 7.36 5.97 -16.97
C ILE A 50 7.12 6.30 -18.45
N SER A 51 8.01 7.07 -19.08
CA SER A 51 7.92 7.56 -20.46
C SER A 51 6.94 8.72 -20.63
N SER A 52 7.24 9.62 -21.57
CA SER A 52 6.35 10.72 -21.93
C SER A 52 5.44 10.42 -23.12
N ASN A 53 5.71 9.37 -23.92
CA ASN A 53 4.90 9.12 -25.13
C ASN A 53 4.96 7.68 -25.70
N PRO A 54 3.94 6.82 -25.49
CA PRO A 54 2.91 6.97 -24.46
C PRO A 54 3.49 6.73 -23.06
N ARG A 55 2.84 7.29 -22.03
CA ARG A 55 3.11 6.92 -20.63
C ARG A 55 2.80 5.44 -20.45
N GLN A 56 3.73 4.70 -19.87
CA GLN A 56 3.58 3.29 -19.54
C GLN A 56 3.22 3.14 -18.07
N ASN A 57 2.23 2.30 -17.78
CA ASN A 57 1.73 2.08 -16.43
C ASN A 57 2.45 0.90 -15.77
N TYR A 58 2.86 1.11 -14.52
CA TYR A 58 3.56 0.13 -13.70
C TYR A 58 2.93 0.12 -12.31
N ILE A 59 2.73 -1.06 -11.73
CA ILE A 59 2.16 -1.18 -10.40
C ILE A 59 3.07 -1.98 -9.47
N TYR A 60 3.06 -1.62 -8.21
CA TYR A 60 3.62 -2.41 -7.14
C TYR A 60 2.56 -2.64 -6.06
N LEU A 61 2.30 -3.91 -5.77
CA LEU A 61 1.34 -4.37 -4.78
C LEU A 61 1.99 -5.50 -3.98
N SER A 62 2.27 -5.23 -2.70
CA SER A 62 2.99 -6.16 -1.83
C SER A 62 2.08 -7.13 -1.11
N SER A 63 0.90 -6.66 -0.70
CA SER A 63 0.04 -7.39 0.22
C SER A 63 -1.40 -6.93 0.13
N LEU A 64 -2.31 -7.83 0.50
CA LEU A 64 -3.74 -7.59 0.62
C LEU A 64 -4.19 -8.09 2.00
N THR A 65 -4.95 -7.27 2.71
CA THR A 65 -5.46 -7.61 4.05
C THR A 65 -6.94 -7.88 3.96
N ASP A 66 -7.33 -9.09 4.36
CA ASP A 66 -8.71 -9.48 4.61
C ASP A 66 -9.03 -9.26 6.09
N HIS A 67 -9.86 -8.26 6.36
CA HIS A 67 -10.26 -7.91 7.73
C HIS A 67 -11.39 -8.82 8.26
N ALA A 68 -12.20 -9.42 7.37
CA ALA A 68 -13.28 -10.33 7.74
C ALA A 68 -12.76 -11.62 8.37
N ASN A 69 -11.63 -12.10 7.85
CA ASN A 69 -10.99 -13.34 8.27
C ASN A 69 -9.71 -13.11 9.08
N ASN A 70 -9.29 -11.86 9.25
CA ASN A 70 -8.02 -11.48 9.89
C ASN A 70 -6.81 -12.15 9.23
N ILE A 71 -6.75 -12.11 7.89
CA ILE A 71 -5.69 -12.72 7.07
C ILE A 71 -4.93 -11.62 6.31
N VAL A 72 -3.60 -11.76 6.26
CA VAL A 72 -2.75 -10.95 5.38
C VAL A 72 -2.18 -11.86 4.30
N ILE A 73 -2.50 -11.56 3.06
CA ILE A 73 -2.02 -12.26 1.87
C ILE A 73 -0.78 -11.54 1.39
N ASP A 74 0.39 -12.17 1.55
CA ASP A 74 1.66 -11.68 1.01
C ASP A 74 1.76 -12.00 -0.49
N ILE A 75 1.49 -11.00 -1.31
CA ILE A 75 1.52 -11.10 -2.77
C ILE A 75 2.98 -11.14 -3.24
N GLY A 76 3.89 -10.44 -2.56
CA GLY A 76 5.31 -10.46 -2.87
C GLY A 76 5.91 -11.87 -2.77
N ALA A 77 5.48 -12.67 -1.79
CA ALA A 77 5.93 -14.05 -1.63
C ALA A 77 5.57 -14.97 -2.81
N THR A 78 4.51 -14.65 -3.57
CA THR A 78 4.09 -15.43 -4.76
C THR A 78 4.99 -15.22 -5.98
N ARG A 79 5.83 -14.18 -5.96
CA ARG A 79 6.73 -13.83 -7.06
C ARG A 79 8.11 -14.49 -6.89
N PRO A 80 8.83 -14.74 -8.00
CA PRO A 80 10.23 -15.15 -7.95
C PRO A 80 11.06 -14.20 -7.06
N PRO A 81 12.06 -14.68 -6.31
CA PRO A 81 12.85 -13.85 -5.39
C PRO A 81 13.40 -12.56 -6.00
N GLN A 82 13.87 -12.62 -7.26
CA GLN A 82 14.40 -11.45 -7.97
C GLN A 82 13.34 -10.40 -8.33
N GLU A 83 12.05 -10.72 -8.26
CA GLU A 83 10.95 -9.88 -8.67
C GLU A 83 10.10 -9.34 -7.51
N ARG A 84 10.33 -9.80 -6.27
CA ARG A 84 9.46 -9.50 -5.11
C ARG A 84 9.23 -8.01 -4.87
N ASN A 85 10.25 -7.19 -5.08
CA ASN A 85 10.22 -5.73 -4.87
C ASN A 85 10.25 -4.96 -6.19
N SER A 86 9.74 -5.56 -7.27
CA SER A 86 9.74 -4.95 -8.60
C SER A 86 8.34 -4.50 -9.00
N TYR A 87 8.27 -3.45 -9.81
CA TYR A 87 7.02 -3.04 -10.42
C TYR A 87 6.67 -3.97 -11.58
N THR A 88 5.38 -4.23 -11.75
CA THR A 88 4.83 -4.99 -12.87
C THR A 88 4.24 -4.02 -13.88
N ARG A 89 4.62 -4.17 -15.16
CA ARG A 89 4.02 -3.39 -16.25
C ARG A 89 2.57 -3.80 -16.46
N LEU A 90 1.70 -2.81 -16.66
CA LEU A 90 0.32 -2.98 -17.14
C LEU A 90 0.18 -2.40 -18.55
N SER A 91 -0.70 -3.00 -19.34
CA SER A 91 -1.12 -2.49 -20.64
C SER A 91 -2.48 -3.07 -21.01
N ALA A 92 -3.03 -2.67 -22.17
CA ALA A 92 -4.29 -3.21 -22.67
C ALA A 92 -4.28 -4.75 -22.82
N THR A 93 -3.11 -5.34 -23.07
CA THR A 93 -2.92 -6.80 -23.23
C THR A 93 -2.27 -7.45 -22.01
N GLN A 94 -1.72 -6.67 -21.09
CA GLN A 94 -1.02 -7.15 -19.90
C GLN A 94 -1.74 -6.66 -18.63
N LYS A 95 -2.62 -7.50 -18.10
CA LYS A 95 -3.29 -7.29 -16.82
C LYS A 95 -2.52 -8.00 -15.70
N TYR A 96 -2.68 -7.52 -14.47
CA TYR A 96 -2.16 -8.17 -13.27
C TYR A 96 -3.30 -8.84 -12.51
N ALA A 97 -3.10 -10.06 -12.01
CA ALA A 97 -4.13 -10.78 -11.27
C ALA A 97 -3.54 -11.35 -9.98
N VAL A 98 -4.14 -11.00 -8.84
CA VAL A 98 -3.91 -11.66 -7.56
C VAL A 98 -4.90 -12.81 -7.48
N LYS A 99 -4.41 -14.03 -7.63
CA LYS A 99 -5.23 -15.25 -7.63
C LYS A 99 -5.25 -15.89 -6.25
N GLY A 100 -6.24 -16.75 -6.03
CA GLY A 100 -6.33 -17.54 -4.79
C GLY A 100 -6.74 -16.68 -3.59
N LEU A 101 -7.55 -15.64 -3.84
CA LEU A 101 -8.27 -14.98 -2.76
C LEU A 101 -9.35 -15.93 -2.23
N LEU A 102 -9.83 -15.68 -1.02
CA LEU A 102 -10.84 -16.53 -0.39
C LEU A 102 -12.11 -16.62 -1.26
N GLY A 103 -12.61 -17.84 -1.46
CA GLY A 103 -13.66 -18.14 -2.44
C GLY A 103 -13.14 -18.52 -3.84
N GLY A 104 -11.82 -18.57 -4.05
CA GLY A 104 -11.21 -18.91 -5.34
C GLY A 104 -11.17 -17.73 -6.33
N ASP A 105 -11.65 -16.57 -5.90
CA ASP A 105 -11.74 -15.39 -6.74
C ASP A 105 -10.35 -14.75 -7.00
N ALA A 106 -10.31 -13.80 -7.93
CA ALA A 106 -9.10 -13.07 -8.28
C ALA A 106 -9.36 -11.56 -8.41
N LEU A 107 -8.48 -10.76 -7.80
CA LEU A 107 -8.42 -9.32 -8.03
C LEU A 107 -7.62 -9.07 -9.30
N THR A 108 -8.28 -8.53 -10.33
CA THR A 108 -7.65 -8.15 -11.59
C THR A 108 -7.44 -6.65 -11.65
N ILE A 109 -6.24 -6.23 -12.02
CA ILE A 109 -5.82 -4.84 -12.17
C ILE A 109 -5.39 -4.62 -13.61
N SER A 110 -5.90 -3.56 -14.23
CA SER A 110 -5.68 -3.24 -15.64
C SER A 110 -5.40 -1.75 -15.81
N ALA A 111 -4.71 -1.42 -16.89
CA ALA A 111 -4.41 -0.04 -17.29
C ALA A 111 -4.19 -0.01 -18.81
N ARG A 112 -4.23 1.17 -19.42
CA ARG A 112 -3.87 1.36 -20.84
C ARG A 112 -2.72 2.34 -20.97
N ASP A 113 -1.81 2.06 -21.90
CA ASP A 113 -0.69 2.97 -22.17
C ASP A 113 -1.24 4.33 -22.65
N GLY A 114 -0.75 5.42 -22.06
CA GLY A 114 -1.19 6.79 -22.34
C GLY A 114 -2.35 7.29 -21.46
N GLU A 115 -2.98 6.41 -20.66
CA GLU A 115 -4.03 6.77 -19.71
C GLU A 115 -3.49 6.72 -18.27
N ASP A 116 -4.07 7.57 -17.41
CA ASP A 116 -3.76 7.63 -15.97
C ASP A 116 -4.60 6.65 -15.15
N GLU A 117 -5.54 5.98 -15.81
CA GLU A 117 -6.56 5.18 -15.18
C GLU A 117 -6.08 3.77 -14.83
N LEU A 118 -6.42 3.32 -13.62
CA LEU A 118 -6.37 1.92 -13.25
C LEU A 118 -7.79 1.38 -13.12
N GLY A 119 -8.06 0.26 -13.79
CA GLY A 119 -9.29 -0.50 -13.63
C GLY A 119 -9.09 -1.71 -12.74
N PHE A 120 -10.03 -1.93 -11.83
CA PHE A 120 -10.05 -3.04 -10.88
C PHE A 120 -11.32 -3.87 -11.07
N GLU A 121 -11.17 -5.18 -10.96
CA GLU A 121 -12.25 -6.15 -11.11
C GLU A 121 -12.08 -7.26 -10.06
N MET A 122 -13.15 -7.56 -9.34
CA MET A 122 -13.18 -8.53 -8.25
C MET A 122 -14.59 -9.11 -8.15
N ALA A 123 -14.76 -10.40 -8.47
CA ALA A 123 -16.08 -11.05 -8.54
C ALA A 123 -17.09 -10.22 -9.36
N SER A 124 -18.16 -9.71 -8.74
CA SER A 124 -19.15 -8.84 -9.39
C SER A 124 -18.84 -7.34 -9.29
N SER A 125 -17.79 -6.95 -8.55
CA SER A 125 -17.40 -5.55 -8.36
C SER A 125 -16.39 -5.12 -9.41
N LYS A 126 -16.64 -3.97 -10.04
CA LYS A 126 -15.72 -3.30 -10.94
C LYS A 126 -15.67 -1.81 -10.60
N TRP A 127 -14.47 -1.27 -10.46
CA TRP A 127 -14.24 0.16 -10.20
C TRP A 127 -12.99 0.64 -10.93
N GLU A 128 -12.91 1.92 -11.21
CA GLU A 128 -11.81 2.55 -11.94
C GLU A 128 -11.32 3.75 -11.15
N VAL A 129 -10.05 4.13 -11.31
CA VAL A 129 -9.49 5.33 -10.67
C VAL A 129 -8.62 6.09 -11.67
N GLY A 130 -8.98 7.35 -11.94
CA GLY A 130 -8.30 8.19 -12.93
C GLY A 130 -7.78 9.52 -12.39
N GLY A 131 -8.57 10.21 -11.57
CA GLY A 131 -8.39 11.62 -11.21
C GLY A 131 -7.65 11.93 -9.90
N GLU A 132 -7.57 13.24 -9.60
CA GLU A 132 -7.15 13.78 -8.30
C GLU A 132 -8.32 13.63 -7.30
N GLU A 133 -8.06 12.89 -6.22
CA GLU A 133 -9.00 12.64 -5.11
C GLU A 133 -10.41 12.16 -5.51
N GLU A 134 -10.52 10.89 -5.92
CA GLU A 134 -11.79 10.19 -5.76
C GLU A 134 -11.97 9.86 -4.27
N GLU A 135 -12.84 10.63 -3.60
CA GLU A 135 -13.39 10.22 -2.32
C GLU A 135 -14.30 9.02 -2.56
N VAL A 136 -13.99 7.92 -1.86
CA VAL A 136 -14.85 6.73 -1.82
C VAL A 136 -16.25 7.18 -1.44
N GLU A 137 -17.22 7.02 -2.34
CA GLU A 137 -18.63 7.31 -2.08
C GLU A 137 -19.03 6.63 -0.76
N GLU A 138 -19.54 7.41 0.19
CA GLU A 138 -19.91 6.94 1.53
C GLU A 138 -21.10 5.98 1.39
N GLY A 139 -20.81 4.69 1.15
CA GLY A 139 -21.81 3.66 0.81
C GLY A 139 -21.40 2.73 -0.33
N GLY A 140 -20.33 3.03 -1.08
CA GLY A 140 -19.81 2.17 -2.14
C GLY A 140 -19.20 0.87 -1.60
N GLU A 141 -19.60 -0.26 -2.19
CA GLU A 141 -19.11 -1.60 -1.84
C GLU A 141 -17.59 -1.73 -2.11
N ALA A 142 -17.09 -1.18 -3.21
CA ALA A 142 -15.67 -1.15 -3.58
C ALA A 142 -15.23 0.24 -4.09
N GLY A 143 -13.99 0.63 -3.79
CA GLY A 143 -13.42 1.89 -4.25
C GLY A 143 -12.00 2.13 -3.72
N CYS A 144 -11.35 3.21 -4.18
CA CYS A 144 -10.03 3.59 -3.68
C CYS A 144 -9.94 5.08 -3.37
N ARG A 145 -9.09 5.40 -2.40
CA ARG A 145 -8.55 6.74 -2.20
C ARG A 145 -7.25 6.88 -2.99
N VAL A 146 -7.19 7.89 -3.85
CA VAL A 146 -6.03 8.17 -4.70
C VAL A 146 -5.30 9.37 -4.13
N ARG A 147 -3.99 9.25 -3.90
CA ARG A 147 -3.14 10.38 -3.51
C ARG A 147 -2.58 11.09 -4.74
N GLU A 148 -2.10 12.32 -4.53
CA GLU A 148 -1.45 13.13 -5.55
C GLU A 148 -0.25 12.40 -6.21
N TRP A 149 0.01 12.78 -7.46
CA TRP A 149 1.21 12.38 -8.18
C TRP A 149 2.45 13.04 -7.60
N VAL A 150 3.44 12.24 -7.26
CA VAL A 150 4.79 12.68 -6.92
C VAL A 150 5.65 12.55 -8.18
N GLU A 151 6.06 13.68 -8.73
CA GLU A 151 6.92 13.75 -9.91
C GLU A 151 8.37 13.31 -9.57
N GLY A 152 8.94 12.46 -10.40
CA GLY A 152 10.26 11.84 -10.25
C GLY A 152 11.12 12.06 -11.50
N GLY A 153 11.64 13.27 -11.68
CA GLY A 153 12.33 13.68 -12.89
C GLY A 153 11.37 14.03 -14.03
N LEU A 154 11.86 14.17 -15.26
CA LEU A 154 11.08 14.74 -16.37
C LEU A 154 9.97 13.83 -16.93
N VAL A 155 10.03 12.52 -16.68
CA VAL A 155 9.18 11.52 -17.36
C VAL A 155 8.64 10.44 -16.44
N ASN A 156 8.93 10.50 -15.14
CA ASN A 156 8.40 9.53 -14.19
C ASN A 156 7.55 10.25 -13.16
N ARG A 157 6.47 9.60 -12.76
CA ARG A 157 5.68 10.00 -11.60
C ARG A 157 5.13 8.78 -10.91
N GLU A 158 4.82 8.93 -9.64
CA GLU A 158 4.27 7.86 -8.82
C GLU A 158 3.17 8.39 -7.90
N ARG A 159 2.10 7.62 -7.70
CA ARG A 159 1.07 7.92 -6.71
C ARG A 159 0.71 6.69 -5.90
N LYS A 160 0.21 6.93 -4.69
CA LYS A 160 -0.33 5.89 -3.80
C LYS A 160 -1.83 5.75 -4.03
N VAL A 161 -2.30 4.52 -4.13
CA VAL A 161 -3.72 4.15 -4.27
C VAL A 161 -4.09 3.21 -3.13
N GLU A 162 -5.04 3.60 -2.29
CA GLU A 162 -5.49 2.85 -1.12
C GLU A 162 -6.92 2.35 -1.36
N CYS A 163 -7.08 1.06 -1.64
CA CYS A 163 -8.35 0.48 -2.06
C CYS A 163 -9.00 -0.38 -0.98
N ALA A 164 -10.33 -0.44 -1.02
CA ALA A 164 -11.15 -1.36 -0.24
C ALA A 164 -12.24 -1.96 -1.12
N PHE A 165 -12.57 -3.23 -0.89
CA PHE A 165 -13.68 -3.93 -1.55
C PHE A 165 -14.29 -4.97 -0.58
N PRO A 166 -15.50 -5.48 -0.81
CA PRO A 166 -16.12 -6.46 0.09
C PRO A 166 -15.39 -7.80 0.00
N CYS A 167 -15.23 -8.50 1.12
CA CYS A 167 -14.84 -9.90 1.07
C CYS A 167 -15.60 -10.75 2.07
N ARG A 168 -15.77 -12.03 1.71
CA ARG A 168 -16.62 -12.96 2.46
C ARG A 168 -15.92 -13.41 3.73
N LYS A 169 -16.68 -13.51 4.81
CA LYS A 169 -16.25 -14.19 6.01
C LYS A 169 -16.30 -15.70 5.76
N ILE A 170 -15.30 -16.43 6.23
CA ILE A 170 -15.32 -17.89 6.30
C ILE A 170 -16.15 -18.25 7.53
N ASP A 171 -17.34 -18.78 7.32
CA ASP A 171 -18.13 -19.32 8.43
C ASP A 171 -17.59 -20.70 8.81
N GLU A 172 -17.45 -20.96 10.11
CA GLU A 172 -16.87 -22.21 10.64
C GLU A 172 -17.66 -23.47 10.24
N VAL A 173 -18.91 -23.31 9.81
CA VAL A 173 -19.79 -24.39 9.35
C VAL A 173 -19.32 -24.99 8.01
N GLU A 174 -18.82 -24.16 7.08
CA GLU A 174 -18.32 -24.64 5.78
C GLU A 174 -17.06 -25.51 5.93
N LYS A 175 -16.26 -25.30 6.99
CA LYS A 175 -15.09 -26.13 7.29
C LYS A 175 -15.44 -27.54 7.79
N GLU A 176 -16.60 -27.71 8.42
CA GLU A 176 -17.04 -29.03 8.89
C GLU A 176 -17.64 -29.86 7.74
N GLU A 177 -18.40 -29.24 6.83
CA GLU A 177 -18.97 -29.92 5.66
C GLU A 177 -17.89 -30.40 4.66
N GLU A 178 -16.88 -29.56 4.35
CA GLU A 178 -15.78 -29.97 3.45
C GLU A 178 -14.96 -31.16 4.02
N ARG A 179 -14.94 -31.29 5.36
CA ARG A 179 -14.27 -32.41 6.06
C ARG A 179 -15.10 -33.70 6.07
N GLU A 180 -16.41 -33.61 5.94
CA GLU A 180 -17.30 -34.77 5.84
C GLU A 180 -17.39 -35.33 4.41
N GLU A 181 -17.29 -34.49 3.39
CA GLU A 181 -17.28 -34.95 1.98
C GLU A 181 -15.97 -35.67 1.58
N LEU A 182 -14.91 -35.52 2.37
CA LEU A 182 -13.61 -36.19 2.17
C LEU A 182 -13.44 -37.50 2.96
N LYS A 183 -14.48 -37.99 3.64
CA LYS A 183 -14.50 -39.28 4.35
C LYS A 183 -15.34 -40.32 3.61
#